data_AF-A0A6N7VD72-F1
#
_entry.id   AF-A0A6N7VD72-F1
#
_cell.length_a   1.000
_cell.length_b   1.000
_cell.length_c   1.000
_cell.angle_alpha   90.00
_cell.angle_beta   90.00
_cell.angle_gamma   90.00
#
_symmetry.space_group_name_H-M   'P 1'
#
loop_
_entity.id
_entity.type
_entity.pdbx_description
1 polymer ?
#
loop_
_entity_poly.entity_id
_entity_poly.type
_entity_poly.pdbx_seq_one_letter_code
_entity_poly.pdbx_strand_id
1 'polypeptide(L)' 'MTENKTSDAQLRASRKWDAKNPDVKKKSRNKSGCKAYIRDWANEEDLLEVEEWIRLRRENL' A
#
# COMPACT_ATOMS: atom_id res chain seq x y z
N MET A 1 -16.07 -4.82 23.25
CA MET A 1 -15.84 -3.58 22.47
C MET A 1 -14.35 -3.31 22.56
N THR A 2 -13.59 -3.54 21.50
CA THR A 2 -12.15 -3.22 21.46
C THR A 2 -12.03 -1.70 21.52
N GLU A 3 -11.34 -1.17 22.53
CA GLU A 3 -11.02 0.25 22.59
C GLU A 3 -10.22 0.64 21.35
N ASN A 4 -10.79 1.50 20.50
CA ASN A 4 -10.06 2.06 19.40
C ASN A 4 -8.99 3.00 19.98
N LYS A 5 -7.71 2.75 19.67
CA LYS A 5 -6.58 3.64 20.00
C LYS A 5 -6.73 5.07 19.46
N THR A 6 -7.75 5.36 18.66
CA THR A 6 -7.93 6.60 17.90
C THR A 6 -9.35 7.13 18.11
N SER A 7 -9.48 8.42 18.40
CA SER A 7 -10.79 9.04 18.62
C SER A 7 -11.60 9.18 17.33
N ASP A 8 -12.92 9.27 17.45
CA ASP A 8 -13.82 9.50 16.31
C ASP A 8 -13.52 10.80 15.56
N ALA A 9 -13.00 11.82 16.26
CA ALA A 9 -12.58 13.07 15.63
C ALA A 9 -11.35 12.85 14.72
N GLN A 10 -10.36 12.10 15.20
CA GLN A 10 -9.16 11.75 14.42
C GLN A 10 -9.52 10.87 13.21
N LEU A 11 -10.40 9.89 13.38
CA LEU A 11 -10.88 9.05 12.26
C LEU A 11 -11.58 9.88 11.19
N ARG A 12 -12.43 10.85 11.58
CA ARG A 12 -13.09 11.77 10.65
C ARG A 12 -12.10 12.66 9.91
N ALA A 13 -11.09 13.18 10.60
CA ALA A 13 -10.04 13.99 9.99
C ALA A 13 -9.25 13.19 8.94
N SER A 14 -8.81 11.98 9.27
CA SER A 14 -8.11 11.10 8.32
C SER A 14 -8.98 10.77 7.11
N ARG A 15 -10.26 10.42 7.30
CA ARG A 15 -11.20 10.15 6.21
C ARG A 15 -11.38 11.36 5.29
N LYS A 16 -11.44 12.58 5.84
CA LYS A 16 -11.56 13.82 5.06
C LYS A 16 -10.29 14.10 4.25
N TRP A 17 -9.11 13.85 4.83
CA TRP A 17 -7.85 13.98 4.12
C TRP A 17 -7.73 12.96 2.98
N ASP A 18 -8.06 11.70 3.27
CA ASP A 18 -8.12 10.61 2.31
C ASP A 18 -9.03 10.92 1.11
N ALA A 19 -10.22 11.48 1.38
CA ALA A 19 -11.17 11.87 0.34
C ALA A 19 -10.64 12.99 -0.56
N LYS A 20 -9.81 13.89 -0.02
CA LYS A 20 -9.15 14.95 -0.79
C LYS A 20 -7.91 14.48 -1.56
N ASN A 21 -7.31 13.36 -1.15
CA ASN A 21 -6.05 12.86 -1.69
C ASN A 21 -6.18 11.40 -2.18
N PRO A 22 -7.09 11.12 -3.14
CA PRO A 22 -7.41 9.76 -3.55
C PRO A 22 -6.19 9.01 -4.10
N ASP A 23 -5.31 9.68 -4.86
CA ASP A 23 -4.13 9.05 -5.46
C ASP A 23 -3.07 8.69 -4.41
N VAL A 24 -2.86 9.56 -3.42
CA VAL A 24 -1.92 9.30 -2.33
C VAL A 24 -2.39 8.10 -1.51
N LYS A 25 -3.69 8.05 -1.19
CA LYS A 25 -4.30 6.92 -0.51
C LYS A 25 -4.16 5.63 -1.33
N LYS A 26 -4.49 5.67 -2.62
CA LYS A 26 -4.40 4.51 -3.52
C LYS A 26 -2.95 3.98 -3.58
N LYS A 27 -1.98 4.88 -3.76
CA LYS A 27 -0.55 4.54 -3.77
C LYS A 27 -0.10 3.92 -2.46
N SER A 28 -0.47 4.52 -1.33
CA SER A 28 -0.13 4.02 0.01
C SER A 28 -0.69 2.61 0.25
N ARG A 29 -1.98 2.40 -0.05
CA ARG A 29 -2.63 1.09 0.10
C ARG A 29 -1.94 0.02 -0.74
N ASN A 30 -1.71 0.32 -2.02
CA ASN A 30 -1.08 -0.63 -2.94
C ASN A 30 0.37 -0.94 -2.52
N LYS A 31 1.14 0.07 -2.09
CA LYS A 31 2.50 -0.11 -1.60
C LYS A 31 2.55 -1.02 -0.37
N SER A 32 1.65 -0.81 0.59
CA SER A 32 1.61 -1.63 1.82
C SER A 32 1.24 -3.08 1.54
N GLY A 33 0.26 -3.33 0.66
CA GLY A 33 -0.11 -4.69 0.24
C GLY A 33 1.03 -5.39 -0.50
N CYS A 34 1.64 -4.70 -1.47
CA CYS A 34 2.80 -5.19 -2.21
C CYS A 34 3.97 -5.54 -1.28
N LYS A 35 4.30 -4.66 -0.31
CA LYS A 35 5.35 -4.92 0.67
C LYS A 35 5.08 -6.17 1.49
N ALA A 36 3.85 -6.33 1.99
CA ALA A 36 3.49 -7.48 2.81
C ALA A 36 3.57 -8.78 2.01
N TYR A 37 3.07 -8.78 0.78
CA TYR A 37 3.14 -9.93 -0.12
C TYR A 37 4.60 -10.35 -0.38
N ILE A 38 5.44 -9.43 -0.87
CA ILE A 38 6.86 -9.71 -1.19
C ILE A 38 7.63 -10.22 0.03
N ARG A 39 7.39 -9.63 1.21
CA ARG A 39 8.17 -9.94 2.41
C ARG A 39 7.74 -11.25 3.08
N ASP A 40 6.43 -11.49 3.15
CA ASP A 40 5.87 -12.51 4.06
C ASP A 40 5.30 -13.73 3.32
N TRP A 41 5.04 -13.64 2.01
CA TRP A 41 4.29 -14.65 1.26
C TRP A 41 4.96 -15.13 -0.03
N ALA A 42 5.71 -14.25 -0.71
CA ALA A 42 6.29 -14.57 -2.01
C ALA A 42 7.31 -15.71 -1.93
N ASN A 43 7.23 -16.63 -2.89
CA ASN A 43 8.25 -17.64 -3.14
C ASN A 43 9.25 -17.17 -4.22
N GLU A 44 10.23 -18.00 -4.57
CA GLU A 44 11.28 -17.64 -5.54
C GLU A 44 10.71 -17.24 -6.92
N GLU A 45 9.70 -17.94 -7.43
CA GLU A 45 9.07 -17.64 -8.72
C GLU A 45 8.36 -16.27 -8.68
N ASP A 46 7.64 -15.99 -7.60
CA ASP A 46 6.98 -14.71 -7.38
C ASP A 46 8.00 -13.55 -7.33
N LEU A 47 9.16 -13.77 -6.70
CA LEU A 47 10.22 -12.78 -6.60
C LEU A 47 10.83 -12.46 -7.96
N LEU A 48 11.10 -13.47 -8.78
CA LEU A 48 11.60 -13.30 -10.15
C LEU A 48 10.60 -12.50 -11.01
N GLU A 49 9.30 -12.77 -10.86
CA GLU A 49 8.27 -12.01 -11.57
C GLU A 49 8.25 -10.52 -11.16
N VAL A 50 8.35 -10.27 -9.85
CA VAL A 50 8.43 -8.90 -9.32
C VAL A 50 9.67 -8.16 -9.84
N GLU A 51 10.82 -8.83 -9.92
CA GLU A 51 12.05 -8.25 -10.48
C GLU A 51 11.87 -7.85 -11.95
N GLU A 52 11.22 -8.70 -12.74
CA GLU A 52 10.92 -8.41 -14.14
C GLU A 52 10.00 -7.19 -14.28
N TRP A 53 8.95 -7.08 -13.46
CA TRP A 53 8.09 -5.88 -13.45
C TRP A 53 8.86 -4.61 -13.11
N ILE A 54 9.81 -4.68 -12.17
CA ILE A 54 10.67 -3.55 -11.83
C ILE A 54 11.56 -3.17 -13.01
N ARG A 55 12.14 -4.15 -13.71
CA ARG A 55 12.95 -3.93 -14.91
C ARG A 55 12.13 -3.19 -15.98
N LEU A 56 10.96 -3.74 -16.35
CA LEU A 56 10.05 -3.13 -17.33
C LEU A 56 9.62 -1.72 -16.93
N ARG A 57 9.36 -1.47 -15.64
CA ARG A 57 8.99 -0.13 -15.17
C ARG A 57 10.14 0.87 -15.34
N ARG A 58 11.38 0.46 -15.09
CA ARG A 58 12.57 1.31 -15.20
C ARG A 58 12.88 1.68 -16.65
N GLU A 59 12.65 0.77 -17.58
CA GLU A 59 12.79 1.04 -19.02
C GLU A 59 11.78 2.10 -19.51
N ASN A 60 10.63 2.21 -18.84
CA ASN A 60 9.55 3.17 -19.15
C ASN A 60 9.49 4.37 -18.19
N LEU A 61 10.56 4.67 -17.44
CA LEU A 61 10.67 5.88 -16.61
C LEU A 61 11.10 7.08 -17.46
#